data_AF-A0AAD2GDG5-F1
#
_entry.id   AF-A0AAD2GDG5-F1
#
_cell.length_a   1.000
_cell.length_b   1.000
_cell.length_c   1.000
_cell.angle_alpha   90.00
_cell.angle_beta   90.00
_cell.angle_gamma   90.00
#
_symmetry.space_group_name_H-M   'P 1'
#
loop_
_entity.id
_entity.type
_entity.pdbx_description
1 polymer ?
#
loop_
_entity_poly.entity_id
_entity_poly.type
_entity_poly.pdbx_seq_one_letter_code
_entity_poly.pdbx_strand_id
1 'polypeptide(L)'
;TELAALYIGDVKQSRLNPKHFQELVALPALRKQWHERQTITPEVELETDWTSLARAMSSLPAGVQRWTTKHVVGICGVGKFKVRWGSADPAACPCCGEFEDHLHVPRCMAPSASAEWDRRTVTLDHWLDAQVTDPAIKHAILHLLQGVQDPFQPSSQVVPACLHSAFLSQQRISYQGLLEGRLSVQWAALQEQYLQS
;
A
#
# COMPACT_ATOMS: atom_id res chain seq x y z
N THR A 1 -23.97 -15.67 -3.42
CA THR A 1 -22.50 -15.68 -3.27
C THR A 1 -22.15 -14.98 -1.98
N GLU A 2 -21.20 -15.48 -1.19
CA GLU A 2 -20.76 -14.76 0.03
C GLU A 2 -19.99 -13.48 -0.34
N LEU A 3 -20.45 -12.33 0.15
CA LEU A 3 -19.91 -11.00 -0.18
C LEU A 3 -18.57 -10.67 0.50
N ALA A 4 -18.03 -11.59 1.31
CA ALA A 4 -16.87 -11.36 2.17
C ALA A 4 -15.88 -12.56 2.20
N ALA A 5 -15.73 -13.26 1.07
CA ALA A 5 -14.73 -14.32 0.90
C ALA A 5 -13.79 -14.01 -0.27
N LEU A 6 -12.53 -14.43 -0.13
CA LEU A 6 -11.57 -14.48 -1.24
C LEU A 6 -11.81 -15.75 -2.05
N TYR A 7 -11.79 -15.63 -3.37
CA TYR A 7 -11.93 -16.74 -4.32
C TYR A 7 -10.70 -16.79 -5.22
N ILE A 8 -10.24 -17.99 -5.58
CA ILE A 8 -9.24 -18.23 -6.63
C ILE A 8 -9.92 -19.14 -7.65
N GLY A 9 -10.17 -18.64 -8.85
CA GLY A 9 -11.17 -19.26 -9.72
C GLY A 9 -12.49 -19.42 -8.96
N ASP A 10 -13.09 -20.60 -9.04
CA ASP A 10 -14.36 -20.91 -8.37
C ASP A 10 -14.20 -21.39 -6.90
N VAL A 11 -12.97 -21.46 -6.38
CA VAL A 11 -12.70 -22.04 -5.05
C VAL A 11 -12.65 -20.97 -3.96
N LYS A 12 -13.61 -21.02 -3.03
CA LYS A 12 -13.67 -20.21 -1.81
C LYS A 12 -12.48 -20.51 -0.88
N GLN A 13 -11.65 -19.51 -0.60
CA GLN A 13 -10.50 -19.64 0.28
C GLN A 13 -10.91 -19.52 1.77
N SER A 14 -11.51 -20.58 2.32
CA SER A 14 -11.92 -20.68 3.72
C SER A 14 -10.74 -20.84 4.69
N ARG A 15 -9.65 -21.46 4.24
CA ARG A 15 -8.35 -21.53 4.93
C ARG A 15 -7.25 -21.24 3.92
N LEU A 16 -6.49 -20.17 4.15
CA LEU A 16 -5.36 -19.80 3.31
C LEU A 16 -4.17 -20.72 3.61
N ASN A 17 -3.85 -21.62 2.67
CA ASN A 17 -2.71 -22.54 2.75
C ASN A 17 -1.40 -21.72 2.74
N PRO A 18 -0.54 -21.79 3.78
CA PRO A 18 0.73 -21.05 3.83
C PRO A 18 1.66 -21.30 2.63
N LYS A 19 1.57 -22.47 1.98
CA LYS A 19 2.41 -22.80 0.81
C LYS A 19 1.96 -22.10 -0.48
N HIS A 20 0.65 -21.97 -0.70
CA HIS A 20 0.09 -21.21 -1.85
C HIS A 20 -0.16 -19.74 -1.50
N PHE A 21 0.16 -19.34 -0.28
CA PHE A 21 0.04 -17.97 0.17
C PHE A 21 0.95 -17.05 -0.64
N GLN A 22 2.16 -17.51 -0.99
CA GLN A 22 3.03 -16.77 -1.92
C GLN A 22 2.40 -16.61 -3.30
N GLU A 23 1.73 -17.62 -3.87
CA GLU A 23 1.08 -17.50 -5.20
C GLU A 23 -0.15 -16.55 -5.19
N LEU A 24 -0.77 -16.40 -4.03
CA LEU A 24 -1.89 -15.49 -3.78
C LEU A 24 -1.47 -14.01 -3.61
N VAL A 25 -0.22 -13.77 -3.23
CA VAL A 25 0.24 -12.47 -2.71
C VAL A 25 1.43 -11.93 -3.48
N ALA A 26 2.34 -12.81 -3.86
CA ALA A 26 3.23 -12.60 -4.98
C ALA A 26 2.51 -12.97 -6.29
N LEU A 27 1.67 -12.01 -6.72
CA LEU A 27 1.43 -11.65 -8.12
C LEU A 27 0.21 -12.27 -8.83
N PRO A 28 0.21 -13.44 -9.51
CA PRO A 28 -0.68 -13.70 -10.65
C PRO A 28 -2.18 -13.51 -10.40
N ALA A 29 -2.73 -14.13 -9.35
CA ALA A 29 -4.16 -14.08 -9.06
C ALA A 29 -4.61 -12.69 -8.56
N LEU A 30 -3.76 -12.00 -7.81
CA LEU A 30 -4.02 -10.67 -7.28
C LEU A 30 -3.99 -9.61 -8.39
N ARG A 31 -3.03 -9.70 -9.34
CA ARG A 31 -3.01 -8.86 -10.53
C ARG A 31 -4.26 -9.04 -11.39
N LYS A 32 -4.69 -10.28 -11.62
CA LYS A 32 -5.97 -10.55 -12.31
C LYS A 32 -7.13 -9.85 -11.60
N GLN A 33 -7.21 -9.91 -10.27
CA GLN A 33 -8.28 -9.25 -9.51
C GLN A 33 -8.20 -7.71 -9.55
N TRP A 34 -7.00 -7.12 -9.61
CA TRP A 34 -6.82 -5.68 -9.81
C TRP A 34 -7.18 -5.22 -11.22
N HIS A 35 -6.86 -6.01 -12.26
CA HIS A 35 -7.29 -5.77 -13.63
C HIS A 35 -8.81 -5.86 -13.79
N GLU A 36 -9.44 -6.90 -13.23
CA GLU A 36 -10.90 -7.06 -13.18
C GLU A 36 -11.62 -5.91 -12.44
N ARG A 37 -10.92 -5.22 -11.54
CA ARG A 37 -11.40 -4.05 -10.79
C ARG A 37 -10.83 -2.72 -11.28
N GLN A 38 -10.14 -2.70 -12.43
CA GLN A 38 -9.50 -1.52 -13.03
C GLN A 38 -8.62 -0.70 -12.04
N THR A 39 -8.04 -1.37 -11.04
CA THR A 39 -7.27 -0.74 -9.95
C THR A 39 -5.78 -0.56 -10.31
N ILE A 40 -5.33 -1.20 -11.39
CA ILE A 40 -3.99 -1.08 -11.99
C ILE A 40 -4.17 -1.04 -13.50
N THR A 41 -3.51 -0.10 -14.18
CA THR A 41 -3.42 -0.07 -15.65
C THR A 41 -2.19 -0.84 -16.13
N PRO A 42 -2.10 -1.26 -17.41
CA PRO A 42 -0.91 -1.93 -17.94
C PRO A 42 0.39 -1.14 -17.75
N GLU A 43 0.31 0.20 -17.84
CA GLU A 43 1.45 1.09 -17.63
C GLU A 43 1.93 1.04 -16.18
N VAL A 44 1.01 1.10 -15.22
CA VAL A 44 1.32 0.96 -13.78
C VAL A 44 1.87 -0.43 -13.45
N GLU A 45 1.40 -1.48 -14.13
CA GLU A 45 1.97 -2.83 -13.98
C GLU A 45 3.43 -2.90 -14.45
N LEU A 46 3.78 -2.24 -15.56
CA LEU A 46 5.15 -2.21 -16.07
C LEU A 46 6.08 -1.35 -15.20
N GLU A 47 5.57 -0.28 -14.59
CA GLU A 47 6.37 0.62 -13.75
C GLU A 47 6.61 0.11 -12.31
N THR A 48 5.85 -0.89 -11.84
CA THR A 48 5.95 -1.41 -10.46
C THR A 48 7.04 -2.46 -10.30
N ASP A 49 7.92 -2.32 -9.30
CA ASP A 49 8.89 -3.35 -8.91
C ASP A 49 8.24 -4.51 -8.17
N TRP A 50 7.65 -5.41 -8.96
CA TRP A 50 7.07 -6.65 -8.49
C TRP A 50 8.08 -7.61 -7.86
N THR A 51 9.36 -7.53 -8.24
CA THR A 51 10.42 -8.41 -7.71
C THR A 51 10.72 -8.05 -6.26
N SER A 52 10.93 -6.76 -5.98
CA SER A 52 11.11 -6.28 -4.61
C SER A 52 9.86 -6.47 -3.76
N LEU A 53 8.66 -6.23 -4.31
CA LEU A 53 7.41 -6.47 -3.57
C LEU A 53 7.23 -7.96 -3.23
N ALA A 54 7.48 -8.88 -4.16
CA ALA A 54 7.39 -10.33 -3.90
C ALA A 54 8.40 -10.79 -2.84
N ARG A 55 9.62 -10.26 -2.88
CA ARG A 55 10.68 -10.52 -1.88
C ARG A 55 10.29 -9.96 -0.50
N ALA A 56 9.78 -8.73 -0.42
CA ALA A 56 9.32 -8.12 0.82
C ALA A 56 8.11 -8.86 1.41
N MET A 57 7.10 -9.19 0.59
CA MET A 57 5.96 -9.97 1.07
C MET A 57 6.37 -11.36 1.58
N SER A 58 7.39 -11.98 0.96
CA SER A 58 7.88 -13.29 1.39
C SER A 58 8.67 -13.27 2.71
N SER A 59 9.27 -12.13 3.11
CA SER A 59 10.03 -12.01 4.37
C SER A 59 9.15 -11.68 5.59
N LEU A 60 7.94 -11.17 5.37
CA LEU A 60 6.99 -10.86 6.45
C LEU A 60 6.49 -12.13 7.16
N PRO A 61 6.13 -12.08 8.46
CA PRO A 61 5.45 -13.20 9.12
C PRO A 61 4.09 -13.50 8.47
N ALA A 62 3.72 -14.79 8.34
CA ALA A 62 2.52 -15.22 7.61
C ALA A 62 1.20 -14.56 8.08
N GLY A 63 1.09 -14.16 9.35
CA GLY A 63 -0.03 -13.38 9.87
C GLY A 63 -0.08 -11.95 9.32
N VAL A 64 1.08 -11.28 9.24
CA VAL A 64 1.23 -9.94 8.66
C VAL A 64 0.96 -10.00 7.17
N GLN A 65 1.54 -10.99 6.46
CA GLN A 65 1.27 -11.17 5.03
C GLN A 65 -0.24 -11.26 4.76
N ARG A 66 -0.95 -12.13 5.51
CA ARG A 66 -2.40 -12.32 5.40
C ARG A 66 -3.19 -11.04 5.68
N TRP A 67 -2.75 -10.25 6.66
CA TRP A 67 -3.36 -8.96 6.96
C TRP A 67 -3.17 -7.98 5.80
N THR A 68 -1.95 -7.87 5.24
CA THR A 68 -1.65 -7.00 4.10
C THR A 68 -2.50 -7.35 2.89
N THR A 69 -2.56 -8.62 2.48
CA THR A 69 -3.42 -9.05 1.35
C THR A 69 -4.86 -8.65 1.57
N LYS A 70 -5.40 -8.91 2.77
CA LYS A 70 -6.76 -8.55 3.15
C LYS A 70 -7.00 -7.04 3.11
N HIS A 71 -6.04 -6.24 3.55
CA HIS A 71 -6.10 -4.77 3.46
C HIS A 71 -6.18 -4.32 2.00
N VAL A 72 -5.24 -4.77 1.15
CA VAL A 72 -5.12 -4.29 -0.25
C VAL A 72 -6.28 -4.75 -1.16
N VAL A 73 -6.94 -5.88 -0.88
CA VAL A 73 -8.19 -6.27 -1.58
C VAL A 73 -9.46 -5.67 -0.95
N GLY A 74 -9.29 -4.86 0.11
CA GLY A 74 -10.36 -4.16 0.83
C GLY A 74 -11.15 -5.00 1.84
N ILE A 75 -10.79 -6.28 2.08
CA ILE A 75 -11.48 -7.22 2.98
C ILE A 75 -10.80 -7.21 4.37
N CYS A 76 -10.78 -6.05 5.02
CA CYS A 76 -10.21 -5.85 6.36
C CYS A 76 -11.29 -5.46 7.40
N GLY A 77 -10.93 -5.45 8.69
CA GLY A 77 -11.86 -5.28 9.82
C GLY A 77 -12.34 -3.85 10.09
N VAL A 78 -12.68 -3.11 9.03
CA VAL A 78 -13.20 -1.73 9.05
C VAL A 78 -14.73 -1.70 9.14
N GLY A 79 -15.33 -0.55 9.48
CA GLY A 79 -16.78 -0.32 9.62
C GLY A 79 -17.61 -0.94 8.51
N LYS A 80 -17.26 -0.68 7.24
CA LYS A 80 -17.87 -1.28 6.04
C LYS A 80 -17.97 -2.81 6.09
N PHE A 81 -16.99 -3.50 6.67
CA PHE A 81 -16.97 -4.96 6.80
C PHE A 81 -17.53 -5.45 8.14
N LYS A 82 -17.40 -4.68 9.23
CA LYS A 82 -18.09 -4.97 10.51
C LYS A 82 -19.62 -5.01 10.32
N VAL A 83 -20.19 -4.07 9.54
CA VAL A 83 -21.61 -4.12 9.14
C VAL A 83 -21.92 -5.35 8.29
N ARG A 84 -21.09 -5.67 7.28
CA ARG A 84 -21.27 -6.88 6.45
C ARG A 84 -21.17 -8.20 7.22
N TRP A 85 -20.49 -8.21 8.36
CA TRP A 85 -20.40 -9.34 9.28
C TRP A 85 -21.43 -9.28 10.42
N GLY A 86 -22.40 -8.35 10.38
CA GLY A 86 -23.44 -8.19 11.41
C GLY A 86 -22.89 -7.87 12.80
N SER A 87 -21.69 -7.29 12.87
CA SER A 87 -20.94 -7.07 14.12
C SER A 87 -20.91 -5.61 14.58
N ALA A 88 -21.43 -4.68 13.78
CA ALA A 88 -21.60 -3.26 14.12
C ALA A 88 -22.67 -2.63 13.21
N ASP A 89 -23.22 -1.50 13.65
CA ASP A 89 -24.04 -0.54 12.90
C ASP A 89 -23.92 0.81 13.65
N PRO A 90 -23.59 1.95 13.00
CA PRO A 90 -23.28 2.17 11.58
C PRO A 90 -21.86 1.76 11.16
N ALA A 91 -21.57 1.87 9.85
CA ALA A 91 -20.25 1.66 9.25
C ALA A 91 -19.24 2.79 9.55
N ALA A 92 -19.26 3.33 10.77
CA ALA A 92 -18.48 4.50 11.18
C ALA A 92 -17.05 4.17 11.63
N CYS A 93 -16.14 5.11 11.41
CA CYS A 93 -14.79 5.08 11.93
C CYS A 93 -14.82 5.39 13.43
N PRO A 94 -14.15 4.59 14.30
CA PRO A 94 -14.13 4.85 15.73
C PRO A 94 -13.36 6.14 16.11
N CYS A 95 -12.62 6.75 15.18
CA CYS A 95 -11.81 7.94 15.44
C CYS A 95 -12.55 9.25 15.08
N CYS A 96 -13.27 9.31 13.97
CA CYS A 96 -13.97 10.52 13.50
C CYS A 96 -15.49 10.39 13.30
N GLY A 97 -16.06 9.17 13.31
CA GLY A 97 -17.48 8.92 13.04
C GLY A 97 -17.86 8.81 11.55
N GLU A 98 -17.00 9.22 10.63
CA GLU A 98 -17.23 9.13 9.17
C GLU A 98 -17.26 7.68 8.65
N PHE A 99 -17.77 7.47 7.44
CA PHE A 99 -17.81 6.13 6.82
C PHE A 99 -16.42 5.49 6.69
N GLU A 100 -16.22 4.34 7.33
CA GLU A 100 -14.93 3.65 7.39
C GLU A 100 -14.83 2.51 6.38
N ASP A 101 -13.97 2.70 5.38
CA ASP A 101 -13.41 1.61 4.59
C ASP A 101 -11.88 1.54 4.69
N HIS A 102 -11.25 0.60 3.98
CA HIS A 102 -9.81 0.39 4.02
C HIS A 102 -8.96 1.62 3.64
N LEU A 103 -9.47 2.52 2.78
CA LEU A 103 -8.79 3.74 2.36
C LEU A 103 -9.04 4.87 3.36
N HIS A 104 -10.17 4.86 4.07
CA HIS A 104 -10.44 5.83 5.12
C HIS A 104 -9.42 5.73 6.26
N VAL A 105 -8.99 4.53 6.65
CA VAL A 105 -8.08 4.32 7.79
C VAL A 105 -6.79 5.17 7.71
N PRO A 106 -5.97 5.13 6.63
CA PRO A 106 -4.80 6.01 6.50
C PRO A 106 -5.15 7.47 6.16
N ARG A 107 -6.41 7.79 5.84
CA ARG A 107 -6.90 9.15 5.50
C ARG A 107 -7.62 9.86 6.64
N CYS A 108 -7.80 9.19 7.78
CA CYS A 108 -8.59 9.70 8.88
C CYS A 108 -7.87 10.88 9.55
N MET A 109 -8.47 12.08 9.49
CA MET A 109 -7.94 13.31 10.10
C MET A 109 -8.39 13.52 11.55
N ALA A 110 -8.88 12.49 12.21
CA ALA A 110 -9.11 12.55 13.65
C ALA A 110 -7.77 12.75 14.39
N PRO A 111 -7.70 13.55 15.45
CA PRO A 111 -6.43 13.85 16.14
C PRO A 111 -5.62 12.61 16.55
N SER A 112 -6.29 11.53 16.95
CA SER A 112 -5.66 10.25 17.30
C SER A 112 -5.10 9.49 16.08
N ALA A 113 -5.77 9.56 14.93
CA ALA A 113 -5.33 8.91 13.70
C ALA A 113 -4.19 9.68 13.03
N SER A 114 -4.27 11.03 12.99
CA SER A 114 -3.17 11.89 12.52
C SER A 114 -1.92 11.72 13.39
N ALA A 115 -2.05 11.72 14.72
CA ALA A 115 -0.90 11.51 15.61
C ALA A 115 -0.25 10.11 15.45
N GLU A 116 -1.04 9.07 15.20
CA GLU A 116 -0.50 7.74 14.87
C GLU A 116 0.21 7.76 13.51
N TRP A 117 -0.35 8.42 12.50
CA TRP A 117 0.28 8.58 11.18
C TRP A 117 1.63 9.28 11.28
N ASP A 118 1.69 10.45 11.93
CA ASP A 118 2.94 11.23 12.09
C ASP A 118 4.01 10.40 12.79
N ARG A 119 3.63 9.67 13.85
CA ARG A 119 4.52 8.76 14.58
C ARG A 119 5.05 7.62 13.70
N ARG A 120 4.24 7.09 12.76
CA ARG A 120 4.68 6.06 11.79
C ARG A 120 5.58 6.65 10.71
N THR A 121 5.28 7.85 10.22
CA THR A 121 6.11 8.57 9.25
C THR A 121 7.49 8.89 9.82
N VAL A 122 7.58 9.36 11.07
CA VAL A 122 8.87 9.54 11.78
C VAL A 122 9.61 8.20 11.99
N THR A 123 8.89 7.12 12.29
CA THR A 123 9.49 5.78 12.40
C THR A 123 10.08 5.31 11.07
N LEU A 124 9.41 5.62 9.94
CA LEU A 124 9.89 5.31 8.60
C LEU A 124 11.09 6.18 8.21
N ASP A 125 11.08 7.47 8.51
CA ASP A 125 12.19 8.40 8.27
C ASP A 125 13.49 7.89 8.91
N HIS A 126 13.46 7.60 10.21
CA HIS A 126 14.59 7.01 10.93
C HIS A 126 15.01 5.63 10.38
N TRP A 127 14.09 4.83 9.87
CA TRP A 127 14.41 3.54 9.26
C TRP A 127 15.12 3.71 7.92
N LEU A 128 14.69 4.67 7.09
CA LEU A 128 15.31 5.00 5.80
C LEU A 128 16.74 5.54 6.01
N ASP A 129 16.97 6.36 7.04
CA ASP A 129 18.33 6.76 7.45
C ASP A 129 19.18 5.57 7.87
N ALA A 130 18.62 4.64 8.66
CA ALA A 130 19.31 3.42 9.08
C ALA A 130 19.61 2.45 7.92
N GLN A 131 18.90 2.56 6.78
CA GLN A 131 19.21 1.83 5.54
C GLN A 131 20.19 2.59 4.62
N VAL A 132 20.70 3.76 5.04
CA VAL A 132 21.57 4.63 4.22
C VAL A 132 20.88 5.01 2.89
N THR A 133 19.57 5.29 2.96
CA THR A 133 18.80 5.78 1.81
C THR A 133 19.31 7.15 1.37
N ASP A 134 19.41 7.40 0.06
CA ASP A 134 19.69 8.73 -0.48
C ASP A 134 18.74 9.76 0.17
N PRO A 135 19.26 10.83 0.81
CA PRO A 135 18.43 11.83 1.48
C PRO A 135 17.35 12.46 0.58
N ALA A 136 17.61 12.59 -0.73
CA ALA A 136 16.65 13.08 -1.70
C ALA A 136 15.57 12.03 -2.03
N ILE A 137 15.93 10.75 -2.15
CA ILE A 137 14.94 9.65 -2.30
C ILE A 137 14.07 9.55 -1.04
N LYS A 138 14.69 9.61 0.15
CA LYS A 138 14.00 9.63 1.44
C LYS A 138 12.96 10.75 1.49
N HIS A 139 13.37 11.97 1.18
CA HIS A 139 12.49 13.15 1.19
C HIS A 139 11.36 13.06 0.16
N ALA A 140 11.63 12.49 -1.03
CA ALA A 140 10.63 12.21 -2.05
C ALA A 140 9.59 11.16 -1.59
N ILE A 141 10.03 10.02 -1.04
CA ILE A 141 9.14 8.96 -0.55
C ILE A 141 8.24 9.47 0.58
N LEU A 142 8.80 10.19 1.56
CA LEU A 142 8.03 10.73 2.69
C LEU A 142 7.00 11.76 2.23
N HIS A 143 7.30 12.59 1.23
CA HIS A 143 6.32 13.52 0.67
C HIS A 143 5.23 12.82 -0.14
N LEU A 144 5.57 11.81 -0.95
CA LEU A 144 4.58 11.00 -1.68
C LEU A 144 3.61 10.28 -0.73
N LEU A 145 4.06 9.92 0.49
CA LEU A 145 3.17 9.39 1.51
C LEU A 145 2.17 10.41 2.05
N GLN A 146 2.49 11.71 2.09
CA GLN A 146 1.53 12.75 2.48
C GLN A 146 0.30 12.79 1.55
N GLY A 147 0.49 12.49 0.26
CA GLY A 147 -0.59 12.31 -0.72
C GLY A 147 -1.51 11.10 -0.46
N VAL A 148 -1.17 10.20 0.47
CA VAL A 148 -2.11 9.16 0.92
C VAL A 148 -3.24 9.79 1.72
N GLN A 149 -2.88 10.70 2.65
CA GLN A 149 -3.76 11.38 3.58
C GLN A 149 -4.63 12.42 2.87
N ASP A 150 -4.03 13.25 2.03
CA ASP A 150 -4.75 14.17 1.13
C ASP A 150 -4.52 13.80 -0.34
N PRO A 151 -5.32 12.87 -0.90
CA PRO A 151 -5.20 12.47 -2.30
C PRO A 151 -5.78 13.50 -3.29
N PHE A 152 -6.40 14.58 -2.80
CA PHE A 152 -7.02 15.62 -3.64
C PHE A 152 -6.11 16.83 -3.84
N GLN A 153 -5.12 17.03 -2.95
CA GLN A 153 -4.05 17.99 -3.18
C GLN A 153 -2.93 17.39 -4.06
N PRO A 154 -2.69 17.91 -5.28
CA PRO A 154 -1.55 17.48 -6.07
C PRO A 154 -0.25 17.91 -5.40
N SER A 155 0.68 16.97 -5.23
CA SER A 155 2.03 17.26 -4.74
C SER A 155 2.70 18.31 -5.65
N SER A 156 3.00 19.48 -5.08
CA SER A 156 3.74 20.57 -5.73
C SER A 156 5.24 20.56 -5.40
N GLN A 157 5.75 19.48 -4.80
CA GLN A 157 7.16 19.39 -4.41
C GLN A 157 8.10 19.45 -5.61
N VAL A 158 9.08 20.35 -5.52
CA VAL A 158 10.22 20.39 -6.44
C VAL A 158 11.23 19.33 -6.00
N VAL A 159 11.29 18.22 -6.74
CA VAL A 159 12.33 17.20 -6.57
C VAL A 159 13.54 17.46 -7.47
N PRO A 160 14.76 17.01 -7.11
CA PRO A 160 15.93 17.08 -7.98
C PRO A 160 15.67 16.43 -9.35
N ALA A 161 16.31 16.95 -10.39
CA ALA A 161 16.07 16.51 -11.77
C ALA A 161 16.32 15.00 -11.99
N CYS A 162 17.29 14.41 -11.28
CA CYS A 162 17.56 12.97 -11.31
C CYS A 162 16.39 12.12 -10.77
N LEU A 163 15.62 12.61 -9.80
CA LEU A 163 14.50 11.87 -9.19
C LEU A 163 13.17 12.08 -9.93
N HIS A 164 13.08 13.06 -10.83
CA HIS A 164 11.81 13.50 -11.43
C HIS A 164 11.04 12.35 -12.12
N SER A 165 11.74 11.49 -12.85
CA SER A 165 11.12 10.35 -13.54
C SER A 165 10.60 9.27 -12.57
N ALA A 166 11.33 8.99 -11.49
CA ALA A 166 10.91 8.05 -10.45
C ALA A 166 9.73 8.59 -9.65
N PHE A 167 9.75 9.89 -9.33
CA PHE A 167 8.67 10.58 -8.63
C PHE A 167 7.35 10.55 -9.42
N LEU A 168 7.37 10.97 -10.69
CA LEU A 168 6.18 10.93 -11.56
C LEU A 168 5.67 9.51 -11.78
N SER A 169 6.57 8.52 -11.87
CA SER A 169 6.19 7.10 -11.96
C SER A 169 5.51 6.60 -10.69
N GLN A 170 6.04 6.95 -9.51
CA GLN A 170 5.41 6.61 -8.24
C GLN A 170 4.04 7.28 -8.07
N GLN A 171 3.86 8.50 -8.58
CA GLN A 171 2.54 9.15 -8.62
C GLN A 171 1.56 8.41 -9.54
N ARG A 172 2.00 7.89 -10.70
CA ARG A 172 1.17 7.02 -11.57
C ARG A 172 0.78 5.70 -10.90
N ILE A 173 1.70 5.09 -10.14
CA ILE A 173 1.42 3.90 -9.31
C ILE A 173 0.45 4.22 -8.15
N SER A 174 0.25 5.51 -7.84
CA SER A 174 -0.53 6.10 -6.75
C SER A 174 0.14 6.10 -5.37
N TYR A 175 -0.21 7.12 -4.57
CA TYR A 175 0.20 7.24 -3.17
C TYR A 175 -0.28 6.05 -2.33
N GLN A 176 -1.50 5.56 -2.56
CA GLN A 176 -2.00 4.35 -1.91
C GLN A 176 -1.15 3.12 -2.30
N GLY A 177 -0.75 3.02 -3.57
CA GLY A 177 0.16 1.98 -4.04
C GLY A 177 1.50 2.00 -3.30
N LEU A 178 2.08 3.19 -3.10
CA LEU A 178 3.31 3.37 -2.30
C LEU A 178 3.15 2.84 -0.86
N LEU A 179 2.07 3.22 -0.16
CA LEU A 179 1.79 2.72 1.20
C LEU A 179 1.66 1.19 1.25
N GLU A 180 1.11 0.58 0.19
CA GLU A 180 0.90 -0.85 0.04
C GLU A 180 2.14 -1.60 -0.49
N GLY A 181 3.28 -0.92 -0.64
CA GLY A 181 4.56 -1.49 -1.05
C GLY A 181 4.79 -1.58 -2.57
N ARG A 182 3.91 -1.01 -3.39
CA ARG A 182 4.10 -0.91 -4.85
C ARG A 182 5.02 0.26 -5.16
N LEU A 183 6.32 -0.03 -5.25
CA LEU A 183 7.38 0.93 -5.58
C LEU A 183 7.62 1.01 -7.10
N SER A 184 8.00 2.19 -7.61
CA SER A 184 8.53 2.33 -8.96
C SER A 184 9.86 1.58 -9.11
N VAL A 185 10.05 0.88 -10.24
CA VAL A 185 11.32 0.23 -10.62
C VAL A 185 12.53 1.17 -10.65
N GLN A 186 12.29 2.48 -10.76
CA GLN A 186 13.35 3.49 -10.88
C GLN A 186 14.08 3.78 -9.56
N TRP A 187 13.43 3.57 -8.41
CA TRP A 187 14.02 3.90 -7.10
C TRP A 187 15.28 3.08 -6.79
N ALA A 188 15.30 1.80 -7.16
CA ALA A 188 16.42 0.91 -6.88
C ALA A 188 17.70 1.37 -7.60
N ALA A 189 17.60 1.76 -8.87
CA ALA A 189 18.75 2.23 -9.66
C ALA A 189 19.32 3.56 -9.13
N LEU A 190 18.45 4.48 -8.69
CA LEU A 190 18.86 5.76 -8.09
C LEU A 190 19.55 5.54 -6.74
N GLN A 191 19.02 4.65 -5.90
CA GLN A 191 19.65 4.28 -4.63
C GLN A 191 21.01 3.58 -4.85
N GLU A 192 21.12 2.73 -5.86
CA GLU A 192 22.39 2.07 -6.19
C GLU A 192 23.45 3.07 -6.65
N GLN A 193 23.08 4.09 -7.44
CA GLN A 193 23.99 5.18 -7.82
C GLN A 193 24.52 5.94 -6.60
N TYR A 194 23.67 6.25 -5.62
CA TYR A 194 24.06 6.91 -4.37
C TYR A 194 24.99 6.04 -3.49
N LEU A 195 24.79 4.71 -3.47
CA LEU A 195 25.66 3.79 -2.72
C LEU A 195 27.01 3.52 -3.40
N GLN A 196 27.19 3.95 -4.66
CA GLN A 196 28.41 3.80 -5.45
C GLN A 196 29.26 5.09 -5.54
N SER A 197 28.76 6.22 -5.01
CA SER A 197 29.44 7.53 -5.00
C SER A 197 30.19 7.83 -3.71
#